data_AF-A0A0K6GHJ2-F1
#
_entry.id   AF-A0A0K6GHJ2-F1
#
_cell.length_a   1.000
_cell.length_b   1.000
_cell.length_c   1.000
_cell.angle_alpha   90.00
_cell.angle_beta   90.00
_cell.angle_gamma   90.00
#
_symmetry.space_group_name_H-M   'P 1'
#
loop_
_entity.id
_entity.type
_entity.pdbx_description
1 polymer ?
#
loop_
_entity_poly.entity_id
_entity_poly.type
_entity_poly.pdbx_seq_one_letter_code
_entity_poly.pdbx_strand_id
1 'polypeptide(L)'
;MQLDDLENFILFTTSKKLGSKTPIYCLRAQKAKFDRVKEEFVNNNDGKGLDEWKLQQLSYWKTQRQEGDRLLKYFDSVAASRSGELQALKLERKEQIHERLRALGWDNRYLDCPGNSEHFKKQWSSLVEVAKPLTERIWTNLLPKLTRLLEENRGQVEIYEQEQRQYEWQRKVEELLGEFTRVSNPYQSIIDTLELEGTLVCMEGTSVNPTKLLPSIFPKCEVILKWNFLTSLYEEENSLERVEGLFNERRETITQKLLEWRTQVENQLIEQYTSSSPHLTKSPLNITLTIKGSTDTTKNLSDNTRFLLRADTVFIGPYCTTQDTHFPKISGLINTPSFSPGLEWASNMLERYTRDVTAAIIAEALLKELNMPDVAFIELISMSKAFVCGRCSRRPHMDWSALIVHYRIRDVRADIRMNQDRNPIVIRNIHSLYTDITSRPLVRTFSSEEADHAKSFNPVVQCLLCPRADRFSDYRFDSREEMRWHMVEVHETTEPVEGLHFAKNDEKTPFSWDSEWQIKWDEYYDARVENEGTEA
;
A
#
# COMPACT_ATOMS: atom_id res chain seq x y z
N MET A 1 40.77 27.02 -17.03
CA MET A 1 40.79 28.37 -16.45
C MET A 1 41.62 28.28 -15.18
N GLN A 2 42.83 28.83 -15.20
CA GLN A 2 43.67 28.89 -14.00
C GLN A 2 43.08 29.96 -13.07
N LEU A 3 43.22 29.80 -11.76
CA LEU A 3 42.63 30.70 -10.75
C LEU A 3 43.09 32.17 -10.92
N ASP A 4 44.23 32.39 -11.56
CA ASP A 4 44.81 33.72 -11.78
C ASP A 4 44.04 34.56 -12.82
N ASP A 5 43.23 33.95 -13.70
CA ASP A 5 42.41 34.68 -14.68
C ASP A 5 41.16 35.32 -14.07
N LEU A 6 40.77 34.90 -12.86
CA LEU A 6 39.56 35.38 -12.17
C LEU A 6 39.74 36.77 -11.52
N GLU A 7 40.98 37.23 -11.32
CA GLU A 7 41.25 38.53 -10.70
C GLU A 7 40.73 39.71 -11.55
N ASN A 8 40.54 39.51 -12.85
CA ASN A 8 40.08 40.55 -13.78
C ASN A 8 38.55 40.75 -13.81
N PHE A 9 37.79 39.93 -13.11
CA PHE A 9 36.32 40.01 -13.06
C PHE A 9 35.83 40.65 -11.76
N ILE A 10 34.79 41.50 -11.86
CA ILE A 10 34.01 42.00 -10.72
C ILE A 10 32.62 41.37 -10.79
N LEU A 11 32.14 40.87 -9.66
CA LEU A 11 30.75 40.49 -9.48
C LEU A 11 29.87 41.74 -9.55
N PHE A 12 29.06 41.88 -10.60
CA PHE A 12 28.31 43.09 -10.89
C PHE A 12 27.03 43.20 -10.05
N THR A 13 26.29 42.10 -9.83
CA THR A 13 25.20 41.96 -8.84
C THR A 13 24.78 40.48 -8.69
N THR A 14 24.17 40.11 -7.56
CA THR A 14 23.27 38.94 -7.46
C THR A 14 21.83 39.43 -7.61
N SER A 15 21.25 39.31 -8.81
CA SER A 15 19.85 39.70 -9.03
C SER A 15 18.92 38.72 -8.30
N LYS A 16 18.32 39.14 -7.17
CA LYS A 16 17.28 38.37 -6.47
C LYS A 16 15.95 38.28 -7.25
N LYS A 17 15.78 39.04 -8.35
CA LYS A 17 14.48 39.22 -9.03
C LYS A 17 14.18 38.25 -10.17
N LEU A 18 15.15 37.46 -10.64
CA LEU A 18 14.90 36.31 -11.52
C LEU A 18 15.49 35.11 -10.79
N GLY A 19 14.73 34.04 -10.54
CA GLY A 19 15.12 32.86 -9.74
C GLY A 19 16.36 32.07 -10.20
N SER A 20 17.17 32.62 -11.09
CA SER A 20 18.47 32.14 -11.53
C SER A 20 19.57 32.79 -10.68
N LYS A 21 20.14 32.04 -9.73
CA LYS A 21 21.26 32.46 -8.86
C LYS A 21 22.60 32.54 -9.60
N THR A 22 22.62 32.81 -10.91
CA THR A 22 23.88 32.86 -11.66
C THR A 22 24.53 34.24 -11.45
N PRO A 23 25.71 34.32 -10.80
CA PRO A 23 26.41 35.58 -10.62
C PRO A 23 26.73 36.22 -11.98
N ILE A 24 26.41 37.50 -12.13
CA ILE A 24 26.74 38.28 -13.33
C ILE A 24 28.11 38.91 -13.10
N TYR A 25 29.08 38.57 -13.94
CA TYR A 25 30.42 39.12 -13.90
C TYR A 25 30.62 40.16 -15.00
N CYS A 26 31.37 41.21 -14.69
CA CYS A 26 31.86 42.17 -15.68
C CYS A 26 33.38 42.34 -15.52
N LEU A 27 34.10 42.63 -16.61
CA LEU A 27 35.53 42.89 -16.51
C LEU A 27 35.78 44.22 -15.78
N ARG A 28 36.78 44.25 -14.88
CA ARG A 28 37.22 45.46 -14.16
C ARG A 28 37.41 46.65 -15.09
N ALA A 29 38.12 46.43 -16.19
CA ALA A 29 38.41 47.44 -17.19
C ALA A 29 37.16 47.97 -17.89
N GLN A 30 36.17 47.12 -18.16
CA GLN A 30 34.90 47.53 -18.79
C GLN A 30 34.06 48.38 -17.85
N LYS A 31 33.97 47.99 -16.57
CA LYS A 31 33.27 48.77 -15.54
C LYS A 31 33.92 50.15 -15.38
N ALA A 32 35.24 50.20 -15.22
CA ALA A 32 35.98 51.46 -15.10
C ALA A 32 35.80 52.37 -16.33
N LYS A 33 35.74 51.80 -17.54
CA LYS A 33 35.44 52.56 -18.76
C LYS A 33 34.01 53.10 -18.76
N PHE A 34 33.04 52.29 -18.34
CA PHE A 34 31.64 52.69 -18.26
C PHE A 34 31.44 53.84 -17.27
N ASP A 35 32.02 53.72 -16.06
CA ASP A 35 31.93 54.73 -15.01
C ASP A 35 32.55 56.06 -15.48
N ARG A 36 33.72 56.02 -16.13
CA ARG A 36 34.39 57.21 -16.70
C ARG A 36 33.52 57.94 -17.72
N VAL A 37 32.95 57.22 -18.69
CA VAL A 37 32.11 57.84 -19.74
C VAL A 37 30.82 58.39 -19.12
N LYS A 38 30.26 57.70 -18.13
CA LYS A 38 29.08 58.19 -17.39
C LYS A 38 29.39 59.49 -16.63
N GLU A 39 30.53 59.57 -15.96
CA GLU A 39 30.97 60.79 -15.26
C GLU A 39 31.15 61.98 -16.21
N GLU A 40 31.68 61.75 -17.42
CA GLU A 40 31.84 62.78 -18.45
C GLU A 40 30.50 63.43 -18.84
N PHE A 41 29.46 62.64 -19.09
CA PHE A 41 28.12 63.19 -19.37
C PHE A 41 27.51 63.94 -18.17
N VAL A 42 27.73 63.45 -16.95
CA VAL A 42 27.24 64.11 -15.73
C VAL A 42 27.93 65.45 -15.54
N ASN A 43 29.25 65.52 -15.72
CA ASN A 43 30.03 66.75 -15.60
C ASN A 43 29.65 67.79 -16.66
N ASN A 44 29.25 67.35 -17.85
CA ASN A 44 28.78 68.22 -18.94
C ASN A 44 27.28 68.57 -18.86
N ASN A 45 26.58 68.08 -17.84
CA ASN A 45 25.13 68.26 -17.64
C ASN A 45 24.27 67.80 -18.85
N ASP A 46 24.77 66.82 -19.62
CA ASP A 46 24.14 66.30 -20.83
C ASP A 46 23.37 65.00 -20.53
N GLY A 47 22.22 65.16 -19.87
CA GLY A 47 21.35 64.02 -19.53
C GLY A 47 20.82 63.28 -20.78
N LYS A 48 20.59 63.99 -21.88
CA LYS A 48 20.06 63.41 -23.11
C LYS A 48 21.10 62.53 -23.81
N GLY A 49 22.34 63.02 -23.95
CA GLY A 49 23.44 62.24 -24.51
C GLY A 49 23.78 61.02 -23.67
N LEU A 50 23.68 61.11 -22.34
CA LEU A 50 23.86 59.97 -21.45
C LEU A 50 22.82 58.86 -21.72
N ASP A 51 21.57 59.21 -21.92
CA ASP A 51 20.50 58.23 -22.18
C ASP A 51 20.60 57.61 -23.58
N GLU A 52 20.94 58.41 -24.60
CA GLU A 52 21.25 57.91 -25.94
C GLU A 52 22.44 56.93 -25.91
N TRP A 53 23.50 57.27 -25.18
CA TRP A 53 24.66 56.41 -25.00
C TRP A 53 24.31 55.11 -24.26
N LYS A 54 23.50 55.17 -23.18
CA LYS A 54 23.03 53.95 -22.48
C LYS A 54 22.23 53.04 -23.42
N LEU A 55 21.35 53.60 -24.25
CA LEU A 55 20.60 52.83 -25.23
C LEU A 55 21.53 52.19 -26.27
N GLN A 56 22.55 52.92 -26.73
CA GLN A 56 23.56 52.38 -27.65
C GLN A 56 24.37 51.24 -26.99
N GLN A 57 24.78 51.39 -25.73
CA GLN A 57 25.48 50.34 -24.98
C GLN A 57 24.59 49.12 -24.75
N LEU A 58 23.31 49.31 -24.43
CA LEU A 58 22.35 48.22 -24.29
C LEU A 58 22.17 47.45 -25.61
N SER A 59 22.07 48.17 -26.72
CA SER A 59 22.03 47.56 -28.05
C SER A 59 23.30 46.78 -28.35
N TYR A 60 24.48 47.35 -28.05
CA TYR A 60 25.76 46.69 -28.22
C TYR A 60 25.89 45.42 -27.38
N TRP A 61 25.51 45.47 -26.10
CA TRP A 61 25.48 44.29 -25.23
C TRP A 61 24.50 43.23 -25.68
N LYS A 62 23.33 43.62 -26.19
CA LYS A 62 22.36 42.67 -26.75
C LYS A 62 22.96 41.93 -27.94
N THR A 63 23.64 42.64 -28.84
CA THR A 63 24.37 42.04 -29.96
C THR A 63 25.49 41.12 -29.46
N GLN A 64 26.34 41.58 -28.53
CA GLN A 64 27.42 40.76 -27.98
C GLN A 64 26.91 39.48 -27.32
N ARG A 65 25.80 39.55 -26.58
CA ARG A 65 25.18 38.39 -25.96
C ARG A 65 24.66 37.42 -27.02
N GLN A 66 23.98 37.92 -28.06
CA GLN A 66 23.50 37.09 -29.17
C GLN A 66 24.65 36.37 -29.88
N GLU A 67 25.77 37.06 -30.13
CA GLU A 67 26.95 36.44 -30.72
C GLU A 67 27.62 35.44 -29.75
N GLY A 68 27.67 35.75 -28.44
CA GLY A 68 28.14 34.84 -27.41
C GLY A 68 27.31 33.56 -27.31
N ASP A 69 25.98 33.68 -27.36
CA ASP A 69 25.05 32.55 -27.36
C ASP A 69 25.23 31.70 -28.63
N ARG A 70 25.50 32.32 -29.78
CA ARG A 70 25.83 31.60 -31.04
C ARG A 70 27.15 30.85 -30.93
N LEU A 71 28.18 31.47 -30.36
CA LEU A 71 29.47 30.82 -30.13
C LEU A 71 29.36 29.65 -29.15
N LEU A 72 28.59 29.80 -28.08
CA LEU A 72 28.36 28.72 -27.11
C LEU A 72 27.65 27.54 -27.78
N LYS A 73 26.57 27.80 -28.53
CA LYS A 73 25.89 26.76 -29.33
C LYS A 73 26.82 26.07 -30.31
N TYR A 74 27.72 26.83 -30.96
CA TYR A 74 28.73 26.27 -31.83
C TYR A 74 29.70 25.36 -31.07
N PHE A 75 30.23 25.79 -29.92
CA PHE A 75 31.10 24.96 -29.08
C PHE A 75 30.42 23.70 -28.60
N ASP A 76 29.17 23.78 -28.16
CA ASP A 76 28.36 22.63 -27.75
C ASP A 76 28.15 21.66 -28.93
N SER A 77 27.84 22.20 -30.11
CA SER A 77 27.69 21.41 -31.33
C SER A 77 29.00 20.72 -31.74
N VAL A 78 30.14 21.41 -31.67
CA VAL A 78 31.45 20.84 -31.97
C VAL A 78 31.84 19.78 -30.94
N ALA A 79 31.57 20.02 -29.65
CA ALA A 79 31.81 19.05 -28.57
C ALA A 79 30.94 17.80 -28.75
N ALA A 80 29.67 17.97 -29.12
CA ALA A 80 28.77 16.87 -29.42
C ALA A 80 29.22 16.07 -30.65
N SER A 81 29.61 16.75 -31.74
CA SER A 81 30.16 16.11 -32.94
C SER A 81 31.39 15.28 -32.60
N ARG A 82 32.36 15.87 -31.89
CA ARG A 82 33.58 15.19 -31.47
C ARG A 82 33.29 14.01 -30.54
N SER A 83 32.35 14.15 -29.61
CA SER A 83 31.92 13.04 -28.75
C SER A 83 31.33 11.90 -29.57
N GLY A 84 30.47 12.20 -30.54
CA GLY A 84 29.91 11.23 -31.48
C GLY A 84 30.99 10.51 -32.30
N GLU A 85 31.95 11.25 -32.86
CA GLU A 85 33.11 10.68 -33.58
C GLU A 85 33.93 9.73 -32.68
N LEU A 86 34.21 10.13 -31.43
CA LEU A 86 34.94 9.29 -30.48
C LEU A 86 34.17 8.02 -30.12
N GLN A 87 32.84 8.09 -29.98
CA GLN A 87 31.99 6.92 -29.73
C GLN A 87 31.93 5.99 -30.94
N ALA A 88 31.81 6.55 -32.15
CA ALA A 88 31.86 5.77 -33.39
C ALA A 88 33.18 4.99 -33.50
N LEU A 89 34.32 5.64 -33.23
CA LEU A 89 35.63 4.98 -33.23
C LEU A 89 35.75 3.89 -32.18
N LYS A 90 35.17 4.08 -30.98
CA LYS A 90 35.14 3.05 -29.94
C LYS A 90 34.30 1.84 -30.36
N LEU A 91 33.13 2.08 -30.95
CA LEU A 91 32.23 1.03 -31.41
C LEU A 91 32.87 0.21 -32.55
N GLU A 92 33.40 0.90 -33.56
CA GLU A 92 34.11 0.27 -34.68
C GLU A 92 35.29 -0.58 -34.17
N ARG A 93 36.10 -0.03 -33.26
CA ARG A 93 37.20 -0.78 -32.63
C ARG A 93 36.68 -2.01 -31.88
N LYS A 94 35.60 -1.88 -31.11
CA LYS A 94 34.98 -2.99 -30.38
C LYS A 94 34.52 -4.10 -31.33
N GLU A 95 33.83 -3.74 -32.40
CA GLU A 95 33.36 -4.70 -33.41
C GLU A 95 34.53 -5.43 -34.09
N GLN A 96 35.57 -4.71 -34.50
CA GLN A 96 36.77 -5.30 -35.09
C GLN A 96 37.49 -6.25 -34.11
N ILE A 97 37.58 -5.89 -32.83
CA ILE A 97 38.13 -6.78 -31.78
C ILE A 97 37.25 -8.03 -31.64
N HIS A 98 35.93 -7.88 -31.54
CA HIS A 98 35.00 -9.00 -31.40
C HIS A 98 35.08 -9.95 -32.61
N GLU A 99 35.12 -9.41 -33.83
CA GLU A 99 35.24 -10.20 -35.07
C GLU A 99 36.53 -11.00 -35.10
N ARG A 100 37.67 -10.36 -34.77
CA ARG A 100 38.96 -11.07 -34.72
C ARG A 100 39.01 -12.12 -33.61
N LEU A 101 38.43 -11.86 -32.44
CA LEU A 101 38.33 -12.86 -31.37
C LEU A 101 37.45 -14.04 -31.80
N ARG A 102 36.31 -13.80 -32.46
CA ARG A 102 35.49 -14.87 -33.05
C ARG A 102 36.24 -15.70 -34.07
N ALA A 103 37.03 -15.05 -34.94
CA ALA A 103 37.88 -15.74 -35.92
C ALA A 103 38.95 -16.64 -35.25
N LEU A 104 39.32 -16.34 -34.00
CA LEU A 104 40.20 -17.16 -33.16
C LEU A 104 39.46 -18.23 -32.34
N GLY A 105 38.15 -18.38 -32.53
CA GLY A 105 37.33 -19.39 -31.86
C GLY A 105 36.70 -18.95 -30.53
N TRP A 106 36.75 -17.67 -30.17
CA TRP A 106 36.04 -17.17 -29.00
C TRP A 106 34.53 -17.04 -29.28
N ASP A 107 33.72 -17.69 -28.45
CA ASP A 107 32.27 -17.59 -28.50
C ASP A 107 31.78 -16.22 -28.02
N ASN A 108 30.69 -15.70 -28.60
CA ASN A 108 30.09 -14.42 -28.23
C ASN A 108 29.73 -14.34 -26.74
N ARG A 109 29.36 -15.46 -26.10
CA ARG A 109 29.01 -15.51 -24.68
C ARG A 109 30.12 -15.01 -23.76
N TYR A 110 31.38 -15.17 -24.16
CA TYR A 110 32.54 -14.67 -23.41
C TYR A 110 32.85 -13.20 -23.68
N LEU A 111 32.35 -12.65 -24.80
CA LEU A 111 32.57 -11.27 -25.21
C LEU A 111 31.53 -10.31 -24.63
N ASP A 112 30.30 -10.81 -24.43
CA ASP A 112 29.16 -10.03 -23.97
C ASP A 112 29.12 -9.80 -22.44
N CYS A 113 30.15 -10.28 -21.73
CA CYS A 113 30.38 -9.96 -20.31
C CYS A 113 29.22 -10.30 -19.32
N PRO A 114 28.49 -11.42 -19.48
CA PRO A 114 27.41 -11.75 -18.58
C PRO A 114 27.99 -12.21 -17.22
N GLY A 115 27.76 -11.43 -16.15
CA GLY A 115 28.14 -11.80 -14.76
C GLY A 115 29.28 -11.03 -14.10
N ASN A 116 29.84 -9.99 -14.74
CA ASN A 116 31.20 -9.57 -14.39
C ASN A 116 31.38 -8.79 -13.07
N SER A 117 32.41 -9.22 -12.34
CA SER A 117 33.13 -8.41 -11.36
C SER A 117 33.52 -7.05 -11.92
N GLU A 118 33.44 -6.01 -11.10
CA GLU A 118 33.80 -4.63 -11.46
C GLU A 118 35.24 -4.53 -12.03
N HIS A 119 36.12 -5.43 -11.58
CA HIS A 119 37.49 -5.53 -12.04
C HIS A 119 37.60 -5.92 -13.52
N PHE A 120 36.92 -7.00 -13.95
CA PHE A 120 36.93 -7.41 -15.36
C PHE A 120 36.38 -6.30 -16.25
N LYS A 121 35.23 -5.69 -15.88
CA LYS A 121 34.60 -4.62 -16.69
C LYS A 121 35.56 -3.47 -16.93
N LYS A 122 36.24 -3.00 -15.87
CA LYS A 122 37.25 -1.93 -15.97
C LYS A 122 38.39 -2.31 -16.90
N GLN A 123 38.96 -3.51 -16.75
CA GLN A 123 40.06 -3.95 -17.60
C GLN A 123 39.61 -4.10 -19.06
N TRP A 124 38.47 -4.73 -19.31
CA TRP A 124 37.89 -4.90 -20.64
C TRP A 124 37.64 -3.55 -21.33
N SER A 125 36.90 -2.63 -20.70
CA SER A 125 36.65 -1.30 -21.27
C SER A 125 37.95 -0.51 -21.49
N SER A 126 38.96 -0.66 -20.62
CA SER A 126 40.27 0.00 -20.83
C SER A 126 41.02 -0.47 -22.07
N LEU A 127 40.75 -1.69 -22.54
CA LEU A 127 41.40 -2.32 -23.69
C LEU A 127 40.58 -2.15 -24.98
N VAL A 128 39.26 -2.30 -24.87
CA VAL A 128 38.33 -2.36 -26.00
C VAL A 128 37.72 -1.00 -26.33
N GLU A 129 37.36 -0.19 -25.33
CA GLU A 129 36.67 1.10 -25.52
C GLU A 129 37.63 2.29 -25.66
N VAL A 130 38.72 2.09 -26.39
CA VAL A 130 39.71 3.14 -26.70
C VAL A 130 39.35 3.79 -28.03
N ALA A 131 39.23 5.12 -28.07
CA ALA A 131 38.92 5.87 -29.30
C ALA A 131 40.15 5.99 -30.22
N LYS A 132 40.67 4.84 -30.68
CA LYS A 132 41.81 4.73 -31.60
C LYS A 132 41.57 3.57 -32.58
N PRO A 133 41.89 3.75 -33.87
CA PRO A 133 41.80 2.67 -34.85
C PRO A 133 42.57 1.41 -34.43
N LEU A 134 42.05 0.23 -34.76
CA LEU A 134 42.73 -1.03 -34.49
C LEU A 134 43.71 -1.35 -35.63
N THR A 135 45.00 -1.03 -35.44
CA THR A 135 46.05 -1.42 -36.38
C THR A 135 46.61 -2.81 -36.05
N GLU A 136 47.24 -3.48 -37.02
CA GLU A 136 47.84 -4.81 -36.78
C GLU A 136 48.83 -4.81 -35.61
N ARG A 137 49.68 -3.78 -35.51
CA ARG A 137 50.61 -3.64 -34.39
C ARG A 137 49.88 -3.52 -33.04
N ILE A 138 48.78 -2.79 -32.99
CA ILE A 138 47.98 -2.66 -31.77
C ILE A 138 47.32 -4.01 -31.45
N TRP A 139 46.77 -4.69 -32.45
CA TRP A 139 46.17 -6.01 -32.31
C TRP A 139 47.17 -7.04 -31.75
N THR A 140 48.38 -7.13 -32.30
CA THR A 140 49.44 -8.04 -31.81
C THR A 140 49.76 -7.81 -30.33
N ASN A 141 49.78 -6.56 -29.88
CA ASN A 141 50.04 -6.21 -28.48
C ASN A 141 48.82 -6.40 -27.56
N LEU A 142 47.62 -6.30 -28.13
CA LEU A 142 46.36 -6.36 -27.41
C LEU A 142 45.92 -7.81 -27.17
N LEU A 143 46.11 -8.67 -28.18
CA LEU A 143 45.64 -10.04 -28.18
C LEU A 143 46.06 -10.82 -26.92
N PRO A 144 47.33 -10.85 -26.48
CA PRO A 144 47.71 -11.59 -25.28
C PRO A 144 46.99 -11.10 -24.01
N LYS A 145 46.69 -9.80 -23.92
CA LYS A 145 45.98 -9.22 -22.76
C LYS A 145 44.51 -9.60 -22.78
N LEU A 146 43.88 -9.57 -23.94
CA LEU A 146 42.49 -10.00 -24.12
C LEU A 146 42.35 -11.49 -23.86
N THR A 147 43.22 -12.33 -24.40
CA THR A 147 43.23 -13.77 -24.16
C THR A 147 43.32 -14.08 -22.67
N ARG A 148 44.31 -13.51 -21.96
CA ARG A 148 44.45 -13.73 -20.52
C ARG A 148 43.21 -13.32 -19.74
N LEU A 149 42.65 -12.15 -20.06
CA LEU A 149 41.46 -11.62 -19.41
C LEU A 149 40.22 -12.51 -19.66
N LEU A 150 40.04 -12.99 -20.89
CA LEU A 150 38.95 -13.90 -21.26
C LEU A 150 39.09 -15.28 -20.61
N GLU A 151 40.32 -15.81 -20.52
CA GLU A 151 40.62 -17.05 -19.80
C GLU A 151 40.31 -16.93 -18.30
N GLU A 152 40.74 -15.83 -17.67
CA GLU A 152 40.42 -15.52 -16.26
C GLU A 152 38.90 -15.44 -16.00
N ASN A 153 38.12 -14.98 -16.99
CA ASN A 153 36.66 -14.82 -16.86
C ASN A 153 35.85 -16.05 -17.26
N ARG A 154 36.47 -17.05 -17.90
CA ARG A 154 35.76 -18.20 -18.45
C ARG A 154 34.94 -18.94 -17.40
N GLY A 155 35.53 -19.19 -16.22
CA GLY A 155 34.83 -19.84 -15.11
C GLY A 155 33.70 -19.00 -14.53
N GLN A 156 33.82 -17.67 -14.56
CA GLN A 156 32.76 -16.76 -14.09
C GLN A 156 31.56 -16.77 -15.04
N VAL A 157 31.81 -16.80 -16.35
CA VAL A 157 30.73 -16.93 -17.35
C VAL A 157 30.02 -18.28 -17.18
N GLU A 158 30.76 -19.36 -16.98
CA GLU A 158 30.18 -20.69 -16.76
C GLU A 158 29.31 -20.75 -15.48
N ILE A 159 29.76 -20.15 -14.38
CA ILE A 159 28.98 -20.00 -13.14
C ILE A 159 27.72 -19.17 -13.39
N TYR A 160 27.87 -18.00 -14.02
CA TYR A 160 26.73 -17.12 -14.29
C TYR A 160 25.70 -17.79 -15.20
N GLU A 161 26.12 -18.46 -16.26
CA GLU A 161 25.22 -19.20 -17.14
C GLU A 161 24.51 -20.34 -16.40
N GLN A 162 25.21 -21.03 -15.49
CA GLN A 162 24.61 -22.04 -14.64
C GLN A 162 23.56 -21.43 -13.69
N GLU A 163 23.87 -20.30 -13.05
CA GLU A 163 22.93 -19.56 -12.21
C GLU A 163 21.71 -19.05 -12.99
N GLN A 164 21.91 -18.55 -14.22
CA GLN A 164 20.82 -18.14 -15.10
C GLN A 164 19.93 -19.32 -15.47
N ARG A 165 20.52 -20.47 -15.86
CA ARG A 165 19.76 -21.69 -16.13
C ARG A 165 18.94 -22.13 -14.91
N GLN A 166 19.57 -22.18 -13.74
CA GLN A 166 18.89 -22.51 -12.48
C GLN A 166 17.75 -21.54 -12.17
N TYR A 167 17.97 -20.24 -12.36
CA TYR A 167 16.94 -19.22 -12.17
C TYR A 167 15.77 -19.39 -13.15
N GLU A 168 16.04 -19.70 -14.41
CA GLU A 168 15.00 -19.97 -15.42
C GLU A 168 14.18 -21.22 -15.07
N TRP A 169 14.83 -22.30 -14.64
CA TRP A 169 14.17 -23.52 -14.19
C TRP A 169 13.33 -23.28 -12.94
N GLN A 170 13.89 -22.57 -11.95
CA GLN A 170 13.18 -22.18 -10.74
C GLN A 170 11.92 -21.37 -11.11
N ARG A 171 12.05 -20.35 -11.96
CA ARG A 171 10.92 -19.53 -12.43
C ARG A 171 9.86 -20.37 -13.14
N LYS A 172 10.26 -21.35 -13.95
CA LYS A 172 9.32 -22.26 -14.60
C LYS A 172 8.57 -23.13 -13.58
N VAL A 173 9.23 -23.61 -12.53
CA VAL A 173 8.56 -24.33 -11.43
C VAL A 173 7.60 -23.41 -10.66
N GLU A 174 7.99 -22.17 -10.39
CA GLU A 174 7.11 -21.15 -9.77
C GLU A 174 5.84 -20.91 -10.59
N GLU A 175 6.00 -20.75 -11.92
CA GLU A 175 4.90 -20.61 -12.86
C GLU A 175 3.96 -21.82 -12.83
N LEU A 176 4.51 -23.04 -12.94
CA LEU A 176 3.73 -24.28 -12.91
C LEU A 176 3.00 -24.47 -11.57
N LEU A 177 3.61 -24.11 -10.44
CA LEU A 177 2.94 -24.10 -9.13
C LEU A 177 1.84 -23.03 -9.08
N GLY A 178 2.07 -21.85 -9.66
CA GLY A 178 1.08 -20.78 -9.79
C GLY A 178 -0.15 -21.23 -10.58
N GLU A 179 0.04 -21.88 -11.71
CA GLU A 179 -1.05 -22.45 -12.51
C GLU A 179 -1.75 -23.59 -11.76
N PHE A 180 -0.97 -24.51 -11.19
CA PHE A 180 -1.49 -25.64 -10.44
C PHE A 180 -2.38 -25.20 -9.26
N THR A 181 -1.97 -24.18 -8.51
CA THR A 181 -2.73 -23.64 -7.37
C THR A 181 -4.01 -22.94 -7.78
N ARG A 182 -4.01 -22.29 -8.95
CA ARG A 182 -5.24 -21.68 -9.51
C ARG A 182 -6.25 -22.75 -9.88
N VAL A 183 -5.82 -23.82 -10.56
CA VAL A 183 -6.71 -24.91 -11.00
C VAL A 183 -7.16 -25.79 -9.83
N SER A 184 -6.30 -26.00 -8.84
CA SER A 184 -6.56 -26.89 -7.68
C SER A 184 -7.09 -26.13 -6.46
N ASN A 185 -7.73 -24.98 -6.65
CA ASN A 185 -8.25 -24.18 -5.55
C ASN A 185 -9.39 -24.94 -4.84
N PRO A 186 -9.24 -25.30 -3.54
CA PRO A 186 -10.29 -26.04 -2.82
C PRO A 186 -11.60 -25.25 -2.69
N TYR A 187 -11.55 -23.92 -2.86
CA TYR A 187 -12.70 -23.04 -2.69
C TYR A 187 -13.40 -22.71 -4.01
N GLN A 188 -13.04 -23.37 -5.11
CA GLN A 188 -13.59 -23.05 -6.44
C GLN A 188 -15.11 -23.11 -6.47
N SER A 189 -15.73 -24.12 -5.86
CA SER A 189 -17.20 -24.21 -5.77
C SER A 189 -17.83 -22.98 -5.11
N ILE A 190 -17.20 -22.43 -4.07
CA ILE A 190 -17.67 -21.23 -3.37
C ILE A 190 -17.54 -20.00 -4.28
N ILE A 191 -16.41 -19.88 -4.98
CA ILE A 191 -16.12 -18.81 -5.93
C ILE A 191 -17.16 -18.80 -7.05
N ASP A 192 -17.46 -19.96 -7.62
CA ASP A 192 -18.44 -20.14 -8.69
C ASP A 192 -19.85 -19.77 -8.21
N THR A 193 -20.28 -20.30 -7.06
CA THR A 193 -21.62 -20.01 -6.49
C THR A 193 -21.82 -18.54 -6.18
N LEU A 194 -20.78 -17.84 -5.72
CA LEU A 194 -20.84 -16.41 -5.41
C LEU A 194 -20.62 -15.52 -6.64
N GLU A 195 -20.40 -16.10 -7.83
CA GLU A 195 -20.15 -15.37 -9.08
C GLU A 195 -18.98 -14.37 -8.95
N LEU A 196 -17.96 -14.76 -8.17
CA LEU A 196 -16.80 -13.90 -7.94
C LEU A 196 -15.87 -13.85 -9.16
N GLU A 197 -15.94 -14.82 -10.07
CA GLU A 197 -15.18 -14.79 -11.32
C GLU A 197 -15.81 -13.85 -12.35
N GLY A 198 -15.16 -12.70 -12.60
CA GLY A 198 -15.42 -11.92 -13.82
C GLY A 198 -15.71 -10.44 -13.64
N THR A 199 -16.04 -9.97 -12.44
CA THR A 199 -16.32 -8.55 -12.24
C THR A 199 -15.06 -7.81 -11.79
N LEU A 200 -14.24 -7.33 -12.73
CA LEU A 200 -13.32 -6.22 -12.48
C LEU A 200 -14.17 -4.98 -12.13
N VAL A 201 -14.70 -4.92 -10.91
CA VAL A 201 -15.38 -3.73 -10.43
C VAL A 201 -14.29 -2.69 -10.20
N CYS A 202 -14.15 -1.75 -11.12
CA CYS A 202 -13.45 -0.50 -10.90
C CYS A 202 -14.24 0.32 -9.88
N MET A 203 -14.10 -0.01 -8.59
CA MET A 203 -14.43 0.93 -7.52
C MET A 203 -13.33 2.00 -7.50
N GLU A 204 -13.75 3.26 -7.54
CA GLU A 204 -12.94 4.49 -7.58
C GLU A 204 -11.52 4.35 -7.00
N GLY A 205 -10.54 4.10 -7.87
CA GLY A 205 -9.10 4.29 -7.59
C GLY A 205 -8.27 3.06 -7.21
N THR A 206 -8.85 1.90 -6.91
CA THR A 206 -8.08 0.68 -6.60
C THR A 206 -8.70 -0.56 -7.23
N SER A 207 -8.09 -1.04 -8.32
CA SER A 207 -8.44 -2.33 -8.94
C SER A 207 -8.05 -3.48 -8.00
N VAL A 208 -9.06 -4.17 -7.45
CA VAL A 208 -8.86 -5.38 -6.65
C VAL A 208 -9.37 -6.57 -7.46
N ASN A 209 -8.46 -7.41 -7.95
CA ASN A 209 -8.82 -8.65 -8.66
C ASN A 209 -9.70 -9.57 -7.77
N PRO A 210 -10.82 -10.11 -8.26
CA PRO A 210 -11.72 -10.98 -7.48
C PRO A 210 -11.06 -12.25 -6.93
N THR A 211 -10.03 -12.77 -7.61
CA THR A 211 -9.17 -13.88 -7.15
C THR A 211 -8.46 -13.59 -5.82
N LYS A 212 -8.51 -12.34 -5.33
CA LYS A 212 -7.98 -11.92 -4.02
C LYS A 212 -8.95 -12.15 -2.86
N LEU A 213 -10.22 -12.48 -3.11
CA LEU A 213 -11.22 -12.63 -2.05
C LEU A 213 -11.09 -13.98 -1.31
N LEU A 214 -10.93 -15.07 -2.06
CA LEU A 214 -10.61 -16.44 -1.58
C LEU A 214 -9.33 -16.95 -2.24
N PRO A 215 -8.16 -16.41 -1.87
CA PRO A 215 -6.91 -16.98 -2.37
C PRO A 215 -6.77 -18.42 -1.90
N SER A 216 -6.33 -19.32 -2.79
CA SER A 216 -5.86 -20.63 -2.37
C SER A 216 -4.71 -20.41 -1.38
N ILE A 217 -4.81 -21.02 -0.20
CA ILE A 217 -3.71 -21.01 0.74
C ILE A 217 -2.55 -21.82 0.18
N PHE A 218 -1.34 -21.32 0.36
CA PHE A 218 -0.14 -21.92 -0.19
C PHE A 218 1.02 -21.82 0.81
N PRO A 219 1.86 -22.86 0.95
CA PRO A 219 3.02 -22.82 1.81
C PRO A 219 3.98 -21.71 1.39
N LYS A 220 4.74 -21.19 2.37
CA LYS A 220 5.86 -20.30 2.09
C LYS A 220 7.02 -21.06 1.47
N CYS A 221 7.94 -20.32 0.84
CA CYS A 221 9.15 -20.84 0.23
C CYS A 221 9.89 -21.81 1.16
N GLU A 222 10.02 -21.50 2.46
CA GLU A 222 10.80 -22.30 3.41
C GLU A 222 10.18 -23.68 3.68
N VAL A 223 8.86 -23.81 3.54
CA VAL A 223 8.18 -25.10 3.64
C VAL A 223 8.35 -25.89 2.35
N ILE A 224 8.23 -25.22 1.20
CA ILE A 224 8.39 -25.84 -0.13
C ILE A 224 9.83 -26.31 -0.34
N LEU A 225 10.82 -25.55 0.10
CA LEU A 225 12.24 -25.92 0.00
C LEU A 225 12.59 -27.18 0.82
N LYS A 226 11.77 -27.55 1.81
CA LYS A 226 11.91 -28.84 2.53
C LYS A 226 11.38 -30.02 1.72
N TRP A 227 10.68 -29.76 0.61
CA TRP A 227 10.20 -30.78 -0.30
C TRP A 227 11.26 -31.04 -1.37
N ASN A 228 12.26 -31.86 -1.04
CA ASN A 228 13.42 -32.13 -1.90
C ASN A 228 13.06 -32.56 -3.35
N PHE A 229 11.87 -33.13 -3.56
CA PHE A 229 11.37 -33.49 -4.89
C PHE A 229 10.93 -32.27 -5.73
N LEU A 230 10.77 -31.07 -5.16
CA LEU A 230 10.61 -29.84 -5.93
C LEU A 230 11.95 -29.20 -6.21
N THR A 231 12.87 -29.20 -5.24
CA THR A 231 14.23 -28.66 -5.41
C THR A 231 14.97 -29.37 -6.55
N SER A 232 14.88 -30.70 -6.61
CA SER A 232 15.46 -31.50 -7.70
C SER A 232 14.90 -31.20 -9.09
N LEU A 233 13.74 -30.53 -9.22
CA LEU A 233 13.22 -30.13 -10.54
C LEU A 233 14.10 -29.08 -11.22
N TYR A 234 14.77 -28.21 -10.44
CA TYR A 234 15.56 -27.10 -10.94
C TYR A 234 17.03 -27.13 -10.50
N GLU A 235 17.45 -28.10 -9.70
CA GLU A 235 18.87 -28.32 -9.39
C GLU A 235 19.58 -29.20 -10.44
N GLU A 236 18.85 -30.15 -11.03
CA GLU A 236 19.35 -31.02 -12.08
C GLU A 236 19.34 -30.31 -13.44
N GLU A 237 20.38 -30.52 -14.25
CA GLU A 237 20.51 -29.91 -15.58
C GLU A 237 19.45 -30.46 -16.54
N ASN A 238 18.31 -29.79 -16.58
CA ASN A 238 17.13 -30.18 -17.33
C ASN A 238 16.80 -29.15 -18.42
N SER A 239 16.19 -29.58 -19.53
CA SER A 239 15.52 -28.62 -20.41
C SER A 239 14.22 -28.12 -19.76
N LEU A 240 13.68 -26.98 -20.18
CA LEU A 240 12.41 -26.46 -19.65
C LEU A 240 11.24 -27.45 -19.85
N GLU A 241 11.23 -28.16 -20.98
CA GLU A 241 10.25 -29.22 -21.27
C GLU A 241 10.41 -30.40 -20.33
N ARG A 242 11.67 -30.75 -19.97
CA ARG A 242 11.93 -31.81 -19.00
C ARG A 242 11.48 -31.42 -17.61
N VAL A 243 11.70 -30.17 -17.19
CA VAL A 243 11.19 -29.63 -15.90
C VAL A 243 9.67 -29.76 -15.83
N GLU A 244 8.96 -29.37 -16.89
CA GLU A 244 7.50 -29.49 -16.96
C GLU A 244 7.02 -30.94 -16.96
N GLY A 245 7.70 -31.83 -17.70
CA GLY A 245 7.43 -33.26 -17.68
C GLY A 245 7.57 -33.86 -16.28
N LEU A 246 8.70 -33.58 -15.60
CA LEU A 246 8.96 -34.01 -14.23
C LEU A 246 7.94 -33.44 -13.23
N PHE A 247 7.54 -32.18 -13.40
CA PHE A 247 6.51 -31.56 -12.57
C PHE A 247 5.18 -32.31 -12.70
N ASN A 248 4.77 -32.63 -13.93
CA ASN A 248 3.54 -33.39 -14.19
C ASN A 248 3.62 -34.83 -13.69
N GLU A 249 4.78 -35.50 -13.83
CA GLU A 249 5.04 -36.83 -13.23
C GLU A 249 4.88 -36.80 -11.69
N ARG A 250 5.22 -35.68 -11.05
CA ARG A 250 5.16 -35.49 -9.58
C ARG A 250 3.88 -34.79 -9.11
N ARG A 251 2.92 -34.51 -9.99
CA ARG A 251 1.71 -33.73 -9.68
C ARG A 251 0.88 -34.32 -8.53
N GLU A 252 0.74 -35.64 -8.48
CA GLU A 252 0.01 -36.30 -7.38
C GLU A 252 0.73 -36.14 -6.04
N THR A 253 2.05 -36.30 -6.02
CA THR A 253 2.88 -36.06 -4.83
C THR A 253 2.77 -34.61 -4.35
N ILE A 254 2.79 -33.63 -5.27
CA ILE A 254 2.58 -32.21 -4.96
C ILE A 254 1.21 -32.01 -4.33
N THR A 255 0.16 -32.59 -4.92
CA THR A 255 -1.22 -32.51 -4.43
C THR A 255 -1.33 -33.05 -3.00
N GLN A 256 -0.78 -34.24 -2.77
CA GLN A 256 -0.78 -34.89 -1.47
C GLN A 256 -0.02 -34.05 -0.42
N LYS A 257 1.15 -33.51 -0.75
CA LYS A 257 1.94 -32.67 0.16
C LYS A 257 1.26 -31.35 0.50
N LEU A 258 0.59 -30.73 -0.47
CA LEU A 258 -0.21 -29.53 -0.24
C LEU A 258 -1.43 -29.83 0.64
N LEU A 259 -2.08 -30.98 0.46
CA LEU A 259 -3.19 -31.42 1.30
C LEU A 259 -2.74 -31.70 2.74
N GLU A 260 -1.62 -32.40 2.92
CA GLU A 260 -1.01 -32.65 4.23
C GLU A 260 -0.68 -31.34 4.95
N TRP A 261 0.01 -30.43 4.26
CA TRP A 261 0.36 -29.12 4.81
C TRP A 261 -0.88 -28.30 5.18
N ARG A 262 -1.88 -28.24 4.29
CA ARG A 262 -3.14 -27.54 4.55
C ARG A 262 -3.83 -28.09 5.80
N THR A 263 -3.95 -29.41 5.89
CA THR A 263 -4.60 -30.07 7.03
C THR A 263 -3.87 -29.74 8.34
N GLN A 264 -2.54 -29.73 8.32
CA GLN A 264 -1.74 -29.34 9.50
C GLN A 264 -2.00 -27.88 9.92
N VAL A 265 -2.02 -26.95 8.97
CA VAL A 265 -2.34 -25.53 9.24
C VAL A 265 -3.74 -25.36 9.80
N GLU A 266 -4.74 -26.02 9.20
CA GLU A 266 -6.12 -25.96 9.66
C GLU A 266 -6.27 -26.52 11.08
N ASN A 267 -5.64 -27.66 11.36
CA ASN A 267 -5.62 -28.26 12.70
C ASN A 267 -4.99 -27.32 13.72
N GLN A 268 -3.84 -26.71 13.39
CA GLN A 268 -3.13 -25.79 14.27
C GLN A 268 -3.98 -24.55 14.59
N LEU A 269 -4.64 -23.96 13.58
CA LEU A 269 -5.51 -22.80 13.79
C LEU A 269 -6.71 -23.12 14.68
N ILE A 270 -7.30 -24.30 14.53
CA ILE A 270 -8.42 -24.76 15.36
C ILE A 270 -7.97 -25.03 16.79
N GLU A 271 -6.81 -25.68 16.97
CA GLU A 271 -6.22 -25.88 18.28
C GLU A 271 -6.01 -24.53 18.98
N GLN A 272 -5.37 -23.57 18.31
CA GLN A 272 -5.17 -22.22 18.86
C GLN A 272 -6.49 -21.49 19.17
N TYR A 273 -7.47 -21.62 18.27
CA TYR A 273 -8.78 -21.00 18.46
C TYR A 273 -9.50 -21.58 19.68
N THR A 274 -9.46 -22.91 19.86
CA THR A 274 -10.17 -23.61 20.94
C THR A 274 -9.42 -23.54 22.28
N SER A 275 -8.08 -23.62 22.30
CA SER A 275 -7.27 -23.51 23.51
C SER A 275 -7.43 -22.17 24.23
N SER A 276 -7.78 -21.11 23.50
CA SER A 276 -7.99 -19.77 24.08
C SER A 276 -9.25 -19.65 24.95
N SER A 277 -10.19 -20.61 24.90
CA SER A 277 -11.43 -20.56 25.66
C SER A 277 -11.99 -21.96 25.94
N PRO A 278 -11.73 -22.54 27.13
CA PRO A 278 -12.16 -23.90 27.47
C PRO A 278 -13.69 -24.06 27.63
N HIS A 279 -14.45 -22.96 27.53
CA HIS A 279 -15.91 -22.94 27.69
C HIS A 279 -16.68 -22.95 26.36
N LEU A 280 -16.02 -23.21 25.22
CA LEU A 280 -16.69 -23.35 23.94
C LEU A 280 -17.65 -24.55 23.96
N THR A 281 -18.95 -24.26 23.82
CA THR A 281 -20.01 -25.27 23.70
C THR A 281 -20.12 -25.85 22.29
N LYS A 282 -19.57 -25.17 21.28
CA LYS A 282 -19.57 -25.65 19.88
C LYS A 282 -18.30 -26.47 19.63
N SER A 283 -18.46 -27.78 19.67
CA SER A 283 -17.45 -28.72 19.18
C SER A 283 -17.22 -28.50 17.68
N PRO A 284 -15.99 -28.63 17.16
CA PRO A 284 -15.72 -28.62 15.72
C PRO A 284 -16.41 -29.76 14.95
N LEU A 285 -16.99 -30.74 15.65
CA LEU A 285 -17.68 -31.87 15.05
C LEU A 285 -19.11 -31.45 14.65
N ASN A 286 -19.47 -31.66 13.37
CA ASN A 286 -20.76 -31.33 12.74
C ASN A 286 -21.02 -29.85 12.45
N ILE A 287 -20.03 -29.16 11.89
CA ILE A 287 -20.20 -27.77 11.49
C ILE A 287 -20.98 -27.66 10.19
N THR A 288 -22.11 -26.98 10.27
CA THR A 288 -22.83 -26.49 9.10
C THR A 288 -22.15 -25.22 8.61
N LEU A 289 -21.85 -25.17 7.32
CA LEU A 289 -21.38 -23.96 6.63
C LEU A 289 -22.21 -23.79 5.37
N THR A 290 -22.88 -22.65 5.27
CA THR A 290 -23.76 -22.31 4.17
C THR A 290 -23.15 -21.22 3.29
N ILE A 291 -23.41 -21.34 2.00
CA ILE A 291 -23.18 -20.31 0.98
C ILE A 291 -24.52 -20.08 0.27
N LYS A 292 -25.02 -18.84 0.27
CA LYS A 292 -26.36 -18.50 -0.24
C LYS A 292 -27.45 -19.43 0.35
N GLY A 293 -27.30 -19.79 1.62
CA GLY A 293 -28.22 -20.69 2.35
C GLY A 293 -28.11 -22.20 2.03
N SER A 294 -27.17 -22.62 1.17
CA SER A 294 -26.96 -24.05 0.84
C SER A 294 -25.64 -24.59 1.39
N THR A 295 -25.62 -25.86 1.80
CA THR A 295 -24.41 -26.60 2.22
C THR A 295 -23.75 -27.37 1.08
N ASP A 296 -24.40 -27.48 -0.09
CA ASP A 296 -23.89 -28.28 -1.22
C ASP A 296 -22.55 -27.79 -1.72
N THR A 297 -22.32 -26.47 -1.67
CA THR A 297 -21.10 -25.82 -2.12
C THR A 297 -19.89 -26.14 -1.23
N THR A 298 -20.12 -26.52 0.03
CA THR A 298 -19.09 -26.73 1.05
C THR A 298 -18.91 -28.20 1.44
N LYS A 299 -19.72 -29.11 0.90
CA LYS A 299 -19.72 -30.54 1.26
C LYS A 299 -18.39 -31.28 1.04
N ASN A 300 -17.58 -30.80 0.09
CA ASN A 300 -16.28 -31.39 -0.23
C ASN A 300 -15.15 -30.86 0.69
N LEU A 301 -15.44 -29.87 1.53
CA LEU A 301 -14.48 -29.30 2.47
C LEU A 301 -14.43 -30.10 3.77
N SER A 302 -13.25 -30.15 4.38
CA SER A 302 -13.08 -30.75 5.71
C SER A 302 -13.92 -30.00 6.75
N ASP A 303 -14.30 -30.66 7.84
CA ASP A 303 -15.00 -30.00 8.96
C ASP A 303 -14.18 -28.80 9.49
N ASN A 304 -12.85 -28.94 9.49
CA ASN A 304 -11.93 -27.91 9.95
C ASN A 304 -11.91 -26.70 9.01
N THR A 305 -11.85 -26.92 7.70
CA THR A 305 -11.98 -25.85 6.71
C THR A 305 -13.34 -25.17 6.85
N ARG A 306 -14.43 -25.95 7.03
CA ARG A 306 -15.78 -25.40 7.23
C ARG A 306 -15.88 -24.55 8.49
N PHE A 307 -15.25 -24.96 9.60
CA PHE A 307 -15.13 -24.17 10.82
C PHE A 307 -14.49 -22.81 10.54
N LEU A 308 -13.28 -22.85 9.97
CA LEU A 308 -12.43 -21.68 9.79
C LEU A 308 -13.04 -20.65 8.84
N LEU A 309 -13.86 -21.09 7.89
CA LEU A 309 -14.56 -20.22 6.94
C LEU A 309 -15.83 -19.56 7.52
N ARG A 310 -16.30 -19.91 8.71
CA ARG A 310 -17.49 -19.28 9.32
C ARG A 310 -17.26 -17.79 9.60
N ALA A 311 -18.31 -17.00 9.43
CA ALA A 311 -18.29 -15.56 9.69
C ALA A 311 -18.04 -15.16 11.16
N ASP A 312 -18.31 -16.06 12.12
CA ASP A 312 -18.07 -15.86 13.55
C ASP A 312 -16.71 -16.40 14.04
N THR A 313 -15.94 -17.05 13.17
CA THR A 313 -14.57 -17.49 13.48
C THR A 313 -13.59 -16.35 13.21
N VAL A 314 -13.39 -15.50 14.23
CA VAL A 314 -12.54 -14.32 14.19
C VAL A 314 -11.22 -14.54 14.96
N PHE A 315 -10.10 -14.21 14.33
CA PHE A 315 -8.77 -14.25 14.92
C PHE A 315 -8.24 -12.83 15.20
N ILE A 316 -7.41 -12.72 16.23
CA ILE A 316 -6.53 -11.57 16.48
C ILE A 316 -5.08 -11.95 16.14
N GLY A 317 -4.41 -11.12 15.34
CA GLY A 317 -3.03 -11.33 14.91
C GLY A 317 -2.02 -10.59 15.79
N PRO A 318 -0.73 -11.01 15.78
CA PRO A 318 0.32 -10.44 16.62
C PRO A 318 0.63 -8.95 16.37
N TYR A 319 0.30 -8.44 15.17
CA TYR A 319 0.66 -7.10 14.73
C TYR A 319 -0.55 -6.18 14.51
N CYS A 320 -1.76 -6.70 14.69
CA CYS A 320 -2.99 -5.98 14.39
C CYS A 320 -3.94 -6.11 15.58
N THR A 321 -3.96 -5.10 16.45
CA THR A 321 -4.90 -5.04 17.59
C THR A 321 -6.30 -4.60 17.19
N THR A 322 -6.48 -4.10 15.97
CA THR A 322 -7.73 -3.45 15.52
C THR A 322 -8.33 -4.05 14.25
N GLN A 323 -7.62 -4.93 13.54
CA GLN A 323 -8.15 -5.59 12.35
C GLN A 323 -8.48 -7.05 12.66
N ASP A 324 -9.77 -7.33 12.59
CA ASP A 324 -10.30 -8.68 12.68
C ASP A 324 -9.77 -9.50 11.49
N THR A 325 -9.19 -10.66 11.79
CA THR A 325 -8.59 -11.53 10.78
C THR A 325 -9.42 -12.79 10.64
N HIS A 326 -9.71 -13.18 9.41
CA HIS A 326 -10.46 -14.39 9.10
C HIS A 326 -9.64 -15.29 8.17
N PHE A 327 -9.89 -16.59 8.21
CA PHE A 327 -9.35 -17.54 7.25
C PHE A 327 -10.07 -17.41 5.90
N PRO A 328 -9.39 -17.56 4.74
CA PRO A 328 -7.96 -17.81 4.54
C PRO A 328 -7.09 -16.54 4.54
N LYS A 329 -7.64 -15.36 4.86
CA LYS A 329 -6.95 -14.05 4.84
C LYS A 329 -5.94 -13.82 5.98
N ILE A 330 -5.48 -14.88 6.62
CA ILE A 330 -4.46 -14.83 7.67
C ILE A 330 -3.11 -14.53 7.01
N SER A 331 -2.43 -13.47 7.46
CA SER A 331 -1.10 -13.11 6.96
C SER A 331 -0.12 -14.26 7.14
N GLY A 332 0.51 -14.66 6.04
CA GLY A 332 1.41 -15.82 5.98
C GLY A 332 0.80 -17.10 5.41
N LEU A 333 -0.51 -17.14 5.13
CA LEU A 333 -1.15 -18.24 4.39
C LEU A 333 -1.39 -17.93 2.91
N ILE A 334 -1.50 -16.65 2.56
CA ILE A 334 -1.64 -16.17 1.19
C ILE A 334 -0.25 -15.92 0.62
N ASN A 335 0.44 -16.98 0.22
CA ASN A 335 1.75 -16.87 -0.40
C ASN A 335 1.64 -17.11 -1.90
N THR A 336 2.37 -16.32 -2.68
CA THR A 336 2.64 -16.67 -4.08
C THR A 336 3.70 -17.77 -4.11
N PRO A 337 3.55 -18.79 -4.99
CA PRO A 337 4.61 -19.76 -5.22
C PRO A 337 5.83 -19.03 -5.80
N SER A 338 6.76 -18.67 -4.93
CA SER A 338 8.07 -18.17 -5.31
C SER A 338 9.09 -18.90 -4.46
N PHE A 339 10.31 -19.08 -4.97
CA PHE A 339 11.45 -19.56 -4.19
C PHE A 339 12.44 -18.43 -3.90
N SER A 340 12.06 -17.18 -4.19
CA SER A 340 12.84 -16.03 -3.74
C SER A 340 12.99 -16.11 -2.23
N PRO A 341 14.23 -16.10 -1.68
CA PRO A 341 14.44 -16.04 -0.24
C PRO A 341 13.85 -14.73 0.26
N GLY A 342 12.61 -14.82 0.72
CA GLY A 342 11.96 -13.75 1.44
C GLY A 342 12.81 -13.41 2.65
N LEU A 343 12.84 -12.13 2.99
CA LEU A 343 13.41 -11.66 4.24
C LEU A 343 12.86 -12.55 5.38
N GLU A 344 13.73 -13.16 6.20
CA GLU A 344 13.45 -14.29 7.13
C GLU A 344 12.45 -14.02 8.28
N TRP A 345 11.72 -12.90 8.28
CA TRP A 345 11.01 -12.36 9.46
C TRP A 345 9.78 -13.16 9.93
N ALA A 346 9.50 -14.37 9.41
CA ALA A 346 8.17 -14.96 9.60
C ALA A 346 8.08 -16.51 9.64
N SER A 347 9.13 -17.23 10.04
CA SER A 347 9.07 -18.71 10.15
C SER A 347 8.09 -19.25 11.21
N ASN A 348 7.66 -18.42 12.16
CA ASN A 348 6.72 -18.81 13.24
C ASN A 348 5.39 -18.05 13.20
N MET A 349 4.99 -17.49 12.05
CA MET A 349 3.86 -16.55 12.01
C MET A 349 2.52 -17.14 12.44
N LEU A 350 2.31 -18.46 12.28
CA LEU A 350 1.06 -19.11 12.71
C LEU A 350 0.95 -19.25 14.23
N GLU A 351 2.06 -19.26 14.98
CA GLU A 351 2.05 -19.49 16.44
C GLU A 351 1.35 -18.40 17.26
N ARG A 352 0.95 -17.29 16.62
CA ARG A 352 0.49 -16.07 17.32
C ARG A 352 -0.94 -15.64 17.00
N TYR A 353 -1.68 -16.42 16.21
CA TYR A 353 -3.09 -16.13 16.01
C TYR A 353 -3.88 -16.77 17.14
N THR A 354 -4.68 -15.97 17.83
CA THR A 354 -5.58 -16.45 18.88
C THR A 354 -7.01 -16.02 18.55
N ARG A 355 -7.99 -16.65 19.19
CA ARG A 355 -9.39 -16.25 19.06
C ARG A 355 -9.58 -14.82 19.56
N ASP A 356 -10.23 -14.00 18.76
CA ASP A 356 -10.77 -12.74 19.25
C ASP A 356 -12.16 -13.00 19.86
N VAL A 357 -12.18 -13.25 21.18
CA VAL A 357 -13.42 -13.65 21.88
C VAL A 357 -14.51 -12.59 21.74
N THR A 358 -14.15 -11.31 21.88
CA THR A 358 -15.10 -10.19 21.77
C THR A 358 -15.64 -10.08 20.35
N ALA A 359 -14.77 -10.08 19.34
CA ALA A 359 -15.19 -10.00 17.95
C ALA A 359 -16.04 -11.19 17.52
N ALA A 360 -15.73 -12.40 18.00
CA ALA A 360 -16.52 -13.61 17.73
C ALA A 360 -17.94 -13.53 18.34
N ILE A 361 -18.08 -13.03 19.58
CA ILE A 361 -19.39 -12.85 20.22
C ILE A 361 -20.22 -11.80 19.47
N ILE A 362 -19.58 -10.68 19.08
CA ILE A 362 -20.21 -9.63 18.26
C ILE A 362 -20.69 -10.22 16.93
N ALA A 363 -19.81 -10.93 16.22
CA ALA A 363 -20.13 -11.56 14.95
C ALA A 363 -21.31 -12.53 15.11
N GLU A 364 -21.31 -13.41 16.12
CA GLU A 364 -22.42 -14.34 16.39
C GLU A 364 -23.75 -13.62 16.62
N ALA A 365 -23.76 -12.55 17.42
CA ALA A 365 -24.97 -11.75 17.66
C ALA A 365 -25.49 -11.07 16.38
N LEU A 366 -24.60 -10.51 15.57
CA LEU A 366 -24.94 -9.88 14.29
C LEU A 366 -25.48 -10.91 13.29
N LEU A 367 -24.86 -12.08 13.19
CA LEU A 367 -25.31 -13.17 12.32
C LEU A 367 -26.68 -13.70 12.72
N LYS A 368 -26.95 -13.79 14.03
CA LYS A 368 -28.26 -14.18 14.56
C LYS A 368 -29.34 -13.18 14.17
N GLU A 369 -29.06 -11.89 14.27
CA GLU A 369 -29.97 -10.81 13.84
C GLU A 369 -30.27 -10.90 12.33
N LEU A 370 -29.27 -11.24 11.51
CA LEU A 370 -29.43 -11.46 10.06
C LEU A 370 -30.10 -12.78 9.70
N ASN A 371 -30.37 -13.65 10.67
CA ASN A 371 -30.83 -15.03 10.46
C ASN A 371 -29.86 -15.86 9.57
N MET A 372 -28.54 -15.67 9.78
CA MET A 372 -27.46 -16.31 9.03
C MET A 372 -26.38 -16.93 9.95
N PRO A 373 -26.73 -17.78 10.94
CA PRO A 373 -25.79 -18.24 11.97
C PRO A 373 -24.64 -19.13 11.47
N ASP A 374 -24.78 -19.70 10.27
CA ASP A 374 -23.83 -20.65 9.68
C ASP A 374 -23.29 -20.16 8.32
N VAL A 375 -23.35 -18.87 8.06
CA VAL A 375 -22.83 -18.29 6.82
C VAL A 375 -21.31 -18.26 6.80
N ALA A 376 -20.72 -18.48 5.62
CA ALA A 376 -19.30 -18.24 5.44
C ALA A 376 -18.97 -16.74 5.44
N PHE A 377 -17.85 -16.37 6.07
CA PHE A 377 -17.32 -15.00 6.09
C PHE A 377 -17.22 -14.40 4.68
N ILE A 378 -16.83 -15.21 3.70
CA ILE A 378 -16.63 -14.73 2.33
C ILE A 378 -17.91 -14.25 1.66
N GLU A 379 -19.06 -14.88 1.95
CA GLU A 379 -20.34 -14.42 1.43
C GLU A 379 -20.63 -13.00 1.92
N LEU A 380 -20.38 -12.72 3.20
CA LEU A 380 -20.56 -11.39 3.77
C LEU A 380 -19.57 -10.37 3.18
N ILE A 381 -18.32 -10.75 2.89
CA ILE A 381 -17.40 -9.86 2.17
C ILE A 381 -17.90 -9.57 0.76
N SER A 382 -18.49 -10.55 0.07
CA SER A 382 -18.99 -10.37 -1.30
C SER A 382 -20.12 -9.34 -1.37
N MET A 383 -20.86 -9.16 -0.27
CA MET A 383 -21.85 -8.11 -0.10
C MET A 383 -21.24 -6.71 0.04
N SER A 384 -19.90 -6.60 0.17
CA SER A 384 -19.17 -5.33 0.25
C SER A 384 -19.73 -4.43 1.35
N LYS A 385 -19.95 -3.14 1.07
CA LYS A 385 -20.56 -2.16 1.97
C LYS A 385 -22.10 -2.28 2.00
N ALA A 386 -22.61 -3.48 2.27
CA ALA A 386 -24.06 -3.69 2.41
C ALA A 386 -24.56 -3.46 3.84
N PHE A 387 -23.66 -3.36 4.83
CA PHE A 387 -24.06 -3.40 6.23
C PHE A 387 -24.09 -2.01 6.87
N VAL A 388 -25.11 -1.77 7.69
CA VAL A 388 -25.21 -0.58 8.53
C VAL A 388 -25.52 -1.02 9.95
N CYS A 389 -24.89 -0.35 10.92
CA CYS A 389 -25.24 -0.53 12.32
C CYS A 389 -26.68 -0.05 12.55
N GLY A 390 -27.59 -0.96 12.92
CA GLY A 390 -28.99 -0.65 13.13
C GLY A 390 -29.26 0.18 14.39
N ARG A 391 -28.29 0.25 15.31
CA ARG A 391 -28.34 1.05 16.55
C ARG A 391 -27.97 2.49 16.33
N CYS A 392 -26.98 2.75 15.47
CA CYS A 392 -26.59 4.09 15.11
C CYS A 392 -27.68 4.73 14.24
N SER A 393 -28.09 5.95 14.58
CA SER A 393 -28.96 6.74 13.70
C SER A 393 -28.27 7.09 12.38
N ARG A 394 -26.92 7.09 12.39
CA ARG A 394 -26.13 7.43 11.23
C ARG A 394 -24.82 6.66 11.26
N ARG A 395 -24.56 5.89 10.19
CA ARG A 395 -23.23 5.39 9.87
C ARG A 395 -23.13 5.21 8.37
N PRO A 396 -21.93 5.41 7.80
CA PRO A 396 -21.69 4.97 6.45
C PRO A 396 -21.93 3.47 6.36
N HIS A 397 -22.28 3.03 5.17
CA HIS A 397 -22.23 1.62 4.84
C HIS A 397 -20.83 1.07 5.11
N MET A 398 -20.79 -0.06 5.78
CA MET A 398 -19.59 -0.76 6.23
C MET A 398 -19.54 -2.13 5.58
N ASP A 399 -18.32 -2.61 5.34
CA ASP A 399 -18.11 -4.03 5.13
C ASP A 399 -18.25 -4.79 6.47
N TRP A 400 -18.31 -6.12 6.37
CA TRP A 400 -18.49 -6.99 7.53
C TRP A 400 -17.45 -6.76 8.63
N SER A 401 -16.17 -6.68 8.26
CA SER A 401 -15.08 -6.47 9.23
C SER A 401 -15.18 -5.11 9.89
N ALA A 402 -15.50 -4.05 9.15
CA ALA A 402 -15.71 -2.71 9.69
C ALA A 402 -16.91 -2.66 10.66
N LEU A 403 -17.97 -3.43 10.41
CA LEU A 403 -19.10 -3.55 11.31
C LEU A 403 -18.72 -4.20 12.65
N ILE A 404 -17.94 -5.29 12.62
CA ILE A 404 -17.48 -5.94 13.86
C ILE A 404 -16.58 -5.00 14.66
N VAL A 405 -15.59 -4.37 14.01
CA VAL A 405 -14.71 -3.37 14.64
C VAL A 405 -15.53 -2.21 15.22
N HIS A 406 -16.57 -1.76 14.52
CA HIS A 406 -17.47 -0.72 15.00
C HIS A 406 -18.12 -1.08 16.34
N TYR A 407 -18.70 -2.28 16.44
CA TYR A 407 -19.28 -2.78 17.70
C TYR A 407 -18.20 -2.96 18.77
N ARG A 408 -17.04 -3.52 18.43
CA ARG A 408 -15.95 -3.77 19.39
C ARG A 408 -15.44 -2.49 20.05
N ILE A 409 -15.25 -1.42 19.27
CA ILE A 409 -14.81 -0.11 19.78
C ILE A 409 -15.87 0.51 20.71
N ARG A 410 -17.15 0.18 20.51
CA ARG A 410 -18.29 0.74 21.24
C ARG A 410 -18.69 -0.10 22.45
N ASP A 411 -18.54 -1.42 22.40
CA ASP A 411 -18.90 -2.37 23.46
C ASP A 411 -17.98 -2.26 24.68
N VAL A 412 -16.68 -2.01 24.47
CA VAL A 412 -15.71 -1.74 25.55
C VAL A 412 -16.06 -0.48 26.38
N ARG A 413 -17.05 0.31 25.93
CA ARG A 413 -17.50 1.54 26.60
C ARG A 413 -18.83 1.27 27.30
N ALA A 414 -18.77 0.46 28.36
CA ALA A 414 -19.86 0.37 29.34
C ALA A 414 -20.23 1.77 29.85
N ASP A 415 -21.50 1.96 30.26
CA ASP A 415 -22.13 3.23 30.59
C ASP A 415 -21.17 4.25 31.23
N ILE A 416 -20.75 5.23 30.43
CA ILE A 416 -19.83 6.26 30.90
C ILE A 416 -20.68 7.29 31.65
N ARG A 417 -20.62 7.26 32.97
CA ARG A 417 -20.97 8.42 33.79
C ARG A 417 -19.76 9.33 33.84
N MET A 418 -19.87 10.52 33.25
CA MET A 418 -18.83 11.53 33.39
C MET A 418 -18.90 12.12 34.80
N ASN A 419 -18.17 11.50 35.73
CA ASN A 419 -18.30 11.66 37.18
C ASN A 419 -17.66 12.93 37.77
N GLN A 420 -17.43 13.98 36.97
CA GLN A 420 -16.82 15.21 37.49
C GLN A 420 -17.81 16.36 37.68
N ASP A 421 -19.04 16.23 37.17
CA ASP A 421 -20.06 17.28 37.24
C ASP A 421 -21.12 16.97 38.31
N ARG A 422 -21.71 18.02 38.87
CA ARG A 422 -22.76 17.94 39.90
C ARG A 422 -23.97 17.15 39.41
N ASN A 423 -24.31 17.28 38.13
CA ASN A 423 -25.32 16.50 37.43
C ASN A 423 -24.65 15.67 36.31
N PRO A 424 -24.36 14.37 36.53
CA PRO A 424 -23.58 13.59 35.57
C PRO A 424 -24.37 13.36 34.28
N ILE A 425 -23.70 13.53 33.14
CA ILE A 425 -24.25 13.15 31.85
C ILE A 425 -24.25 11.63 31.76
N VAL A 426 -25.43 11.05 31.59
CA VAL A 426 -25.60 9.62 31.36
C VAL A 426 -25.45 9.33 29.87
N ILE A 427 -24.67 8.30 29.54
CA ILE A 427 -24.51 7.81 28.18
C ILE A 427 -24.66 6.31 28.21
N ARG A 428 -25.84 5.83 27.77
CA ARG A 428 -26.13 4.41 27.60
C ARG A 428 -25.36 3.81 26.45
N ASN A 429 -24.85 2.60 26.63
CA ASN A 429 -24.29 1.82 25.54
C ASN A 429 -25.40 1.22 24.64
N ILE A 430 -25.87 1.99 23.66
CA ILE A 430 -26.83 1.52 22.65
C ILE A 430 -26.29 0.42 21.72
N HIS A 431 -24.99 0.11 21.77
CA HIS A 431 -24.35 -0.96 21.00
C HIS A 431 -24.26 -2.27 21.79
N SER A 432 -24.93 -2.35 22.94
CA SER A 432 -25.09 -3.61 23.64
C SER A 432 -25.67 -4.68 22.71
N LEU A 433 -25.10 -5.89 22.81
CA LEU A 433 -25.57 -7.05 22.04
C LEU A 433 -26.89 -7.61 22.59
N TYR A 434 -27.32 -7.17 23.78
CA TYR A 434 -28.58 -7.59 24.38
C TYR A 434 -29.75 -6.78 23.82
N THR A 435 -30.82 -7.48 23.45
CA THR A 435 -32.00 -6.91 22.77
C THR A 435 -32.98 -6.22 23.72
N ASP A 436 -32.81 -6.36 25.02
CA ASP A 436 -33.65 -5.77 26.07
C ASP A 436 -33.39 -4.27 26.27
N ILE A 437 -32.19 -3.79 25.94
CA ILE A 437 -31.79 -2.39 26.16
C ILE A 437 -32.40 -1.47 25.10
N THR A 438 -32.60 -1.95 23.87
CA THR A 438 -33.07 -1.11 22.78
C THR A 438 -33.82 -1.95 21.73
N SER A 439 -34.90 -1.39 21.18
CA SER A 439 -35.81 -2.05 20.23
C SER A 439 -35.31 -2.07 18.77
N ARG A 440 -34.22 -1.34 18.46
CA ARG A 440 -33.62 -1.34 17.13
C ARG A 440 -32.97 -2.69 16.78
N PRO A 441 -32.77 -3.02 15.51
CA PRO A 441 -31.94 -4.18 15.14
C PRO A 441 -30.46 -3.86 15.37
N LEU A 442 -29.63 -4.89 15.57
CA LEU A 442 -28.18 -4.71 15.64
C LEU A 442 -27.59 -4.31 14.28
N VAL A 443 -28.09 -4.91 13.20
CA VAL A 443 -27.59 -4.70 11.85
C VAL A 443 -28.76 -4.59 10.88
N ARG A 444 -28.58 -3.74 9.88
CA ARG A 444 -29.46 -3.64 8.72
C ARG A 444 -28.62 -3.89 7.47
N THR A 445 -29.18 -4.62 6.53
CA THR A 445 -28.63 -4.77 5.19
C THR A 445 -29.36 -3.83 4.25
N PHE A 446 -28.63 -3.26 3.30
CA PHE A 446 -29.19 -2.43 2.25
C PHE A 446 -28.80 -2.99 0.89
N SER A 447 -29.68 -2.80 -0.07
CA SER A 447 -29.34 -2.98 -1.48
C SER A 447 -28.35 -1.89 -1.92
N SER A 448 -27.60 -2.17 -3.00
CA SER A 448 -26.65 -1.18 -3.56
C SER A 448 -27.35 0.11 -3.99
N GLU A 449 -28.61 0.03 -4.42
CA GLU A 449 -29.41 1.18 -4.87
C GLU A 449 -29.77 2.11 -3.69
N GLU A 450 -30.16 1.54 -2.56
CA GLU A 450 -30.47 2.30 -1.33
C GLU A 450 -29.23 2.99 -0.77
N ALA A 451 -28.04 2.40 -0.95
CA ALA A 451 -26.78 2.99 -0.49
C ALA A 451 -26.39 4.27 -1.23
N ASP A 452 -26.75 4.40 -2.51
CA ASP A 452 -26.47 5.61 -3.28
C ASP A 452 -27.40 6.78 -2.90
N HIS A 453 -28.64 6.48 -2.52
CA HIS A 453 -29.58 7.48 -2.02
C HIS A 453 -29.18 8.05 -0.65
N ALA A 454 -28.41 7.31 0.15
CA ALA A 454 -27.94 7.76 1.47
C ALA A 454 -26.84 8.85 1.43
N LYS A 455 -26.39 9.28 0.24
CA LYS A 455 -25.24 10.21 0.09
C LYS A 455 -25.57 11.68 0.33
N SER A 456 -26.82 12.12 0.22
CA SER A 456 -27.19 13.53 0.45
C SER A 456 -27.59 13.78 1.91
N PHE A 457 -26.60 13.80 2.80
CA PHE A 457 -26.83 14.10 4.22
C PHE A 457 -26.71 15.60 4.50
N ASN A 458 -27.80 16.22 4.95
CA ASN A 458 -27.87 17.63 5.33
C ASN A 458 -28.33 17.72 6.79
N PRO A 459 -27.42 17.68 7.76
CA PRO A 459 -27.78 17.64 9.16
C PRO A 459 -28.54 18.91 9.54
N VAL A 460 -29.70 18.75 10.16
CA VAL A 460 -30.51 19.87 10.64
C VAL A 460 -30.21 20.16 12.11
N VAL A 461 -29.88 19.14 12.90
CA VAL A 461 -29.65 19.24 14.34
C VAL A 461 -28.44 18.42 14.81
N GLN A 462 -27.85 18.83 15.93
CA GLN A 462 -26.69 18.17 16.54
C GLN A 462 -26.81 18.08 18.06
N CYS A 463 -26.33 16.97 18.63
CA CYS A 463 -26.35 16.67 20.06
C CYS A 463 -25.16 17.37 20.72
N LEU A 464 -25.43 18.09 21.80
CA LEU A 464 -24.42 18.84 22.57
C LEU A 464 -23.77 17.97 23.66
N LEU A 465 -24.36 16.82 23.99
CA LEU A 465 -23.87 15.91 25.03
C LEU A 465 -22.82 14.92 24.50
N CYS A 466 -23.05 14.35 23.31
CA CYS A 466 -22.16 13.37 22.70
C CYS A 466 -20.71 13.85 22.51
N PRO A 467 -20.43 15.10 22.08
CA PRO A 467 -19.07 15.60 21.97
C PRO A 467 -18.29 15.57 23.30
N ARG A 468 -18.96 15.68 24.46
CA ARG A 468 -18.29 15.66 25.77
C ARG A 468 -17.67 14.32 26.12
N ALA A 469 -18.22 13.23 25.60
CA ALA A 469 -17.66 11.89 25.84
C ALA A 469 -16.46 11.55 24.93
N ASP A 470 -15.75 12.59 24.46
CA ASP A 470 -14.46 12.65 23.77
C ASP A 470 -14.28 11.77 22.52
N ARG A 471 -15.27 10.93 22.17
CA ARG A 471 -15.12 9.85 21.16
C ARG A 471 -16.41 9.49 20.42
N PHE A 472 -17.43 10.35 20.45
CA PHE A 472 -18.58 10.24 19.56
C PHE A 472 -18.36 11.11 18.33
N SER A 473 -17.98 10.47 17.22
CA SER A 473 -17.79 11.15 15.93
C SER A 473 -19.12 11.44 15.23
N ASP A 474 -20.24 10.89 15.72
CA ASP A 474 -21.55 11.01 15.08
C ASP A 474 -22.58 11.53 16.07
N TYR A 475 -22.74 12.85 16.07
CA TYR A 475 -23.66 13.57 16.94
C TYR A 475 -24.59 14.49 16.13
N ARG A 476 -24.74 14.25 14.82
CA ARG A 476 -25.56 15.07 13.91
C ARG A 476 -26.66 14.23 13.28
N PHE A 477 -27.84 14.82 13.10
CA PHE A 477 -29.07 14.12 12.70
C PHE A 477 -29.83 14.94 11.65
N ASP A 478 -30.55 14.25 10.77
CA ASP A 478 -31.30 14.87 9.66
C ASP A 478 -32.65 15.42 10.11
N SER A 479 -33.16 14.96 11.26
CA SER A 479 -34.45 15.36 11.79
C SER A 479 -34.45 15.57 13.30
N ARG A 480 -35.43 16.35 13.79
CA ARG A 480 -35.63 16.57 15.22
C ARG A 480 -36.18 15.31 15.91
N GLU A 481 -36.92 14.49 15.17
CA GLU A 481 -37.46 13.21 15.63
C GLU A 481 -36.33 12.22 15.95
N GLU A 482 -35.33 12.09 15.07
CA GLU A 482 -34.15 11.26 15.32
C GLU A 482 -33.32 11.76 16.49
N MET A 483 -33.18 13.09 16.62
CA MET A 483 -32.52 13.71 17.77
C MET A 483 -33.25 13.38 19.07
N ARG A 484 -34.58 13.50 19.09
CA ARG A 484 -35.38 13.19 20.27
C ARG A 484 -35.22 11.73 20.67
N TRP A 485 -35.26 10.83 19.70
CA TRP A 485 -35.01 9.41 19.96
C TRP A 485 -33.60 9.18 20.53
N HIS A 486 -32.59 9.79 19.93
CA HIS A 486 -31.20 9.70 20.41
C HIS A 486 -31.08 10.17 21.86
N MET A 487 -31.76 11.25 22.22
CA MET A 487 -31.77 11.77 23.59
C MET A 487 -32.38 10.79 24.59
N VAL A 488 -33.47 10.12 24.23
CA VAL A 488 -34.10 9.10 25.08
C VAL A 488 -33.18 7.90 25.25
N GLU A 489 -32.63 7.38 24.16
CA GLU A 489 -31.98 6.05 24.18
C GLU A 489 -30.52 6.10 24.55
N VAL A 490 -29.83 7.18 24.19
CA VAL A 490 -28.41 7.39 24.53
C VAL A 490 -28.27 8.18 25.83
N HIS A 491 -29.11 9.19 26.06
CA HIS A 491 -28.94 10.13 27.18
C HIS A 491 -30.04 10.06 28.26
N GLU A 492 -30.95 9.07 28.18
CA GLU A 492 -32.07 8.90 29.12
C GLU A 492 -32.96 10.15 29.29
N THR A 493 -32.97 11.02 28.28
CA THR A 493 -33.63 12.32 28.34
C THR A 493 -34.94 12.28 27.55
N THR A 494 -36.07 12.19 28.26
CA THR A 494 -37.43 12.14 27.68
C THR A 494 -37.89 13.48 27.09
N GLU A 495 -37.38 14.57 27.63
CA GLU A 495 -37.74 15.96 27.28
C GLU A 495 -36.48 16.77 26.95
N PRO A 496 -35.88 16.57 25.76
CA PRO A 496 -34.67 17.30 25.40
C PRO A 496 -34.99 18.77 25.10
N VAL A 497 -34.11 19.65 25.59
CA VAL A 497 -34.22 21.12 25.46
C VAL A 497 -33.20 21.64 24.43
N GLU A 498 -33.67 22.43 23.45
CA GLU A 498 -32.83 23.10 22.45
C GLU A 498 -31.92 24.15 23.13
N GLY A 499 -30.65 24.20 22.75
CA GLY A 499 -29.61 25.04 23.38
C GLY A 499 -28.95 24.43 24.62
N LEU A 500 -29.53 23.37 25.20
CA LEU A 500 -28.95 22.63 26.33
C LEU A 500 -28.51 21.22 25.92
N HIS A 501 -29.43 20.44 25.37
CA HIS A 501 -29.20 19.05 24.97
C HIS A 501 -28.80 18.94 23.49
N PHE A 502 -29.44 19.73 22.62
CA PHE A 502 -29.17 19.75 21.17
C PHE A 502 -29.24 21.18 20.62
N ALA A 503 -28.67 21.41 19.43
CA ALA A 503 -28.74 22.68 18.71
C ALA A 503 -28.97 22.44 17.21
N LYS A 504 -29.33 23.49 16.46
CA LYS A 504 -29.33 23.43 14.99
C LYS A 504 -27.90 23.33 14.47
N ASN A 505 -27.71 22.65 13.34
CA ASN A 505 -26.37 22.39 12.81
C ASN A 505 -25.65 23.66 12.29
N ASP A 506 -26.40 24.67 11.85
CA ASP A 506 -25.85 25.93 11.30
C ASP A 506 -25.44 26.94 12.37
N GLU A 507 -25.88 26.72 13.61
CA GLU A 507 -25.40 27.50 14.74
C GLU A 507 -23.98 27.04 15.01
N LYS A 508 -23.00 27.95 14.77
CA LYS A 508 -21.62 27.74 15.21
C LYS A 508 -21.70 27.31 16.66
N THR A 509 -21.45 26.04 16.92
CA THR A 509 -21.35 25.55 18.29
C THR A 509 -20.35 26.47 18.97
N PRO A 510 -20.73 27.13 20.07
CA PRO A 510 -19.78 27.84 20.88
C PRO A 510 -18.86 26.76 21.45
N PHE A 511 -17.82 26.42 20.69
CA PHE A 511 -16.83 25.40 21.05
C PHE A 511 -15.99 25.83 22.26
N SER A 512 -16.23 27.05 22.76
CA SER A 512 -15.96 27.41 24.15
C SER A 512 -17.05 26.76 25.00
N TRP A 513 -16.80 25.52 25.39
CA TRP A 513 -17.59 24.78 26.38
C TRP A 513 -17.39 25.42 27.75
N ASP A 514 -17.82 26.68 27.86
CA ASP A 514 -17.58 27.56 28.99
C ASP A 514 -18.41 27.12 30.19
N SER A 515 -17.99 27.61 31.36
CA SER A 515 -18.74 27.54 32.61
C SER A 515 -20.22 27.89 32.45
N GLU A 516 -20.59 28.72 31.47
CA GLU A 516 -21.99 29.09 31.20
C GLU A 516 -22.89 27.92 30.81
N TRP A 517 -22.44 26.96 29.97
CA TRP A 517 -23.28 25.80 29.66
C TRP A 517 -23.45 24.92 30.88
N GLN A 518 -22.36 24.73 31.65
CA GLN A 518 -22.38 23.88 32.85
C GLN A 518 -23.32 24.45 33.91
N ILE A 519 -23.31 25.77 34.11
CA ILE A 519 -24.26 26.47 34.98
C ILE A 519 -25.70 26.20 34.53
N LYS A 520 -26.01 26.38 33.24
CA LYS A 520 -27.37 26.11 32.71
C LYS A 520 -27.79 24.65 32.86
N TRP A 521 -26.85 23.73 32.69
CA TRP A 521 -27.08 22.29 32.89
C TRP A 521 -27.41 22.01 34.36
N ASP A 522 -26.60 22.51 35.28
CA ASP A 522 -26.80 22.28 36.70
C ASP A 522 -28.08 22.95 37.22
N GLU A 523 -28.38 24.19 36.81
CA GLU A 523 -29.63 24.88 37.14
C GLU A 523 -30.87 24.11 36.65
N TYR A 524 -30.81 23.58 35.43
CA TYR A 524 -31.94 22.82 34.84
C TYR A 524 -32.25 21.54 35.62
N TYR A 525 -31.22 20.77 35.98
CA TYR A 525 -31.42 19.53 36.73
C TYR A 525 -31.69 19.75 38.22
N ASP A 526 -31.09 20.77 38.85
CA ASP A 526 -31.40 21.16 40.22
C ASP A 526 -32.90 21.51 40.35
N ALA A 527 -33.42 22.32 39.42
CA ALA A 527 -34.84 22.69 39.42
C ALA A 527 -35.79 21.50 39.22
N ARG A 528 -35.38 20.47 38.45
CA ARG A 528 -36.17 19.24 38.29
C ARG A 528 -36.22 18.43 39.57
N VAL A 529 -35.10 18.28 40.27
CA VAL A 529 -35.04 17.54 41.54
C VAL A 529 -35.90 18.23 42.60
N GLU A 530 -35.90 19.56 42.67
CA GLU A 530 -36.76 20.32 43.59
C GLU A 530 -38.25 20.10 43.31
N ASN A 531 -38.66 20.09 42.04
CA ASN A 531 -40.06 19.88 41.64
C ASN A 531 -40.50 18.42 41.84
N GLU A 532 -39.68 17.44 41.49
CA GLU A 532 -39.99 16.01 41.68
C GLU A 532 -40.04 15.64 43.19
N GLY A 533 -39.27 16.34 44.03
CA GLY A 533 -39.31 16.19 45.49
C GLY A 533 -40.50 16.88 46.18
N THR A 534 -41.26 17.73 45.49
CA THR A 534 -42.48 18.36 46.03
C THR A 534 -43.78 17.65 45.62
N GLU A 535 -43.73 16.80 44.59
CA GLU A 535 -44.86 15.99 44.13
C GLU A 535 -44.89 14.55 44.69
N ALA A 536 -43.80 14.11 45.33
CA ALA A 536 -43.72 12.84 46.08
C ALA A 536 -44.06 13.05 47.56
#